data_AF-A0A351TYH7-F1
#
_entry.id   AF-A0A351TYH7-F1
#
_cell.length_a   1.000
_cell.length_b   1.000
_cell.length_c   1.000
_cell.angle_alpha   90.00
_cell.angle_beta   90.00
_cell.angle_gamma   90.00
#
_symmetry.space_group_name_H-M   'P 1'
#
loop_
_entity.id
_entity.type
_entity.pdbx_description
1 polymer ?
#
loop_
_entity_poly.entity_id
_entity_poly.type
_entity_poly.pdbx_seq_one_letter_code
_entity_poly.pdbx_strand_id
1 'polypeptide(L)'
;MAFGLIPERSADGRITSEINFWRLGPAWIVTVPGEPYPAFAELLRRRMSGVPNFIFSLANDELGYVMFENDCRKKLYDYERSMAVSCKIGHQLYEELSRLMGQPLAQKEKK
;
A
#
# COMPACT_ATOMS: atom_id res chain seq x y z
N MET A 1 -8.19 18.00 -10.71
CA MET A 1 -8.06 17.08 -11.86
C MET A 1 -6.87 16.19 -11.55
N ALA A 2 -7.07 14.88 -11.38
CA ALA A 2 -5.96 13.93 -11.26
C ALA A 2 -5.69 13.37 -12.66
N PHE A 3 -4.56 13.76 -13.25
CA PHE A 3 -4.01 13.09 -14.43
C PHE A 3 -3.20 11.92 -13.89
N GLY A 4 -3.67 10.70 -14.12
CA GLY A 4 -2.95 9.49 -13.70
C GLY A 4 -1.54 9.50 -14.30
N LEU A 5 -0.53 9.28 -13.44
CA LEU A 5 0.85 9.11 -13.87
C LEU A 5 0.96 7.74 -14.54
N ILE A 6 1.51 7.70 -15.76
CA ILE A 6 2.03 6.44 -16.29
C ILE A 6 3.31 6.16 -15.49
N PRO A 7 3.47 4.97 -14.90
CA PRO A 7 4.63 4.67 -14.06
C PRO A 7 5.89 4.76 -14.90
N GLU A 8 6.64 5.84 -14.72
CA GLU A 8 7.93 6.05 -15.35
C GLU A 8 9.02 5.47 -14.44
N ARG A 9 9.81 4.55 -14.97
CA ARG A 9 11.00 4.08 -14.28
C ARG A 9 12.08 5.15 -14.39
N SER A 10 12.38 5.80 -13.27
CA SER A 10 13.44 6.78 -13.22
C SER A 10 14.81 6.12 -13.41
N ALA A 11 15.77 6.86 -13.96
CA ALA A 11 17.14 6.38 -14.20
C ALA A 11 17.86 5.92 -12.91
N ASP A 12 17.41 6.37 -11.73
CA ASP A 12 17.91 5.97 -10.42
C ASP A 12 17.34 4.64 -9.90
N GLY A 13 16.52 3.94 -10.70
CA GLY A 13 15.91 2.66 -10.32
C GLY A 13 14.68 2.79 -9.42
N ARG A 14 14.15 4.00 -9.24
CA ARG A 14 12.87 4.23 -8.56
C ARG A 14 11.69 4.12 -9.53
N ILE A 15 10.53 3.76 -8.98
CA ILE A 15 9.25 3.76 -9.67
C ILE A 15 8.36 4.77 -8.96
N THR A 16 7.81 5.71 -9.73
CA THR A 16 6.80 6.65 -9.23
C THR A 16 5.42 6.01 -9.42
N SER A 17 4.60 6.05 -8.39
CA SER A 17 3.26 5.46 -8.37
C SER A 17 2.32 6.31 -7.53
N GLU A 18 1.01 6.14 -7.74
CA GLU A 18 -0.03 6.95 -7.10
C GLU A 18 -0.89 6.14 -6.13
N ILE A 19 -1.20 6.74 -4.98
CA ILE A 19 -2.23 6.27 -4.04
C ILE A 19 -3.25 7.35 -3.78
N ASN A 20 -4.50 6.93 -3.59
CA ASN A 20 -5.62 7.81 -3.35
C ASN A 20 -6.36 7.41 -2.09
N PHE A 21 -6.87 8.42 -1.40
CA PHE A 21 -7.81 8.27 -0.30
C PHE A 21 -8.99 9.20 -0.53
N TRP A 22 -10.20 8.63 -0.49
CA TRP A 22 -11.44 9.38 -0.62
C TRP A 22 -12.39 9.07 0.53
N ARG A 23 -13.13 10.11 0.94
CA ARG A 23 -14.27 9.99 1.85
C ARG A 23 -15.53 10.30 1.09
N LEU A 24 -16.45 9.35 1.03
CA LEU A 24 -17.77 9.50 0.43
C LEU A 24 -18.83 9.30 1.51
N GLY A 25 -19.23 10.39 2.17
CA GLY A 25 -20.02 10.31 3.38
C GLY A 25 -19.29 9.51 4.47
N PRO A 26 -19.91 8.48 5.08
CA PRO A 26 -19.23 7.63 6.06
C PRO A 26 -18.29 6.60 5.42
N ALA A 27 -18.39 6.36 4.10
CA ALA A 27 -17.56 5.38 3.43
C ALA A 27 -16.14 5.91 3.21
N TRP A 28 -15.14 5.07 3.46
CA TRP A 28 -13.73 5.38 3.18
C TRP A 28 -13.23 4.48 2.08
N ILE A 29 -12.52 5.07 1.12
CA ILE A 29 -11.99 4.39 -0.05
C ILE A 29 -10.49 4.65 -0.11
N VAL A 30 -9.69 3.60 -0.25
CA VAL A 30 -8.25 3.68 -0.52
C VAL A 30 -7.89 2.90 -1.78
N THR A 31 -6.92 3.39 -2.54
CA THR A 31 -6.33 2.66 -3.67
C THR A 31 -4.96 2.11 -3.29
N VAL A 32 -4.66 0.92 -3.80
CA VAL A 32 -3.38 0.23 -3.67
C VAL A 32 -2.85 -0.07 -5.07
N PRO A 33 -1.64 0.37 -5.42
CA PRO A 33 -1.06 0.28 -6.77
C PRO A 33 -0.46 -1.11 -7.05
N GLY A 34 -1.12 -2.15 -6.56
CA GLY A 34 -0.64 -3.52 -6.57
C GLY A 34 -1.65 -4.46 -5.92
N GLU A 35 -1.25 -5.71 -5.76
CA GLU A 35 -2.03 -6.74 -5.09
C GLU A 35 -1.69 -6.77 -3.59
N PRO A 36 -2.56 -6.29 -2.70
CA PRO A 36 -2.29 -6.29 -1.27
C PRO A 36 -2.28 -7.73 -0.75
N TYR A 37 -1.16 -8.14 -0.16
CA TYR A 37 -1.07 -9.43 0.52
C TYR A 37 -2.03 -9.50 1.71
N PRO A 38 -2.60 -10.66 2.09
CA PRO A 38 -3.63 -10.75 3.14
C PRO A 38 -3.28 -10.05 4.45
N ALA A 39 -2.04 -10.19 4.92
CA ALA A 39 -1.60 -9.52 6.14
C ALA A 39 -1.59 -7.98 6.01
N PHE A 40 -1.20 -7.47 4.85
CA PHE A 40 -1.23 -6.04 4.54
C PHE A 40 -2.67 -5.52 4.43
N ALA A 41 -3.54 -6.22 3.69
CA ALA A 41 -4.94 -5.86 3.52
C ALA A 41 -5.69 -5.85 4.85
N GLU A 42 -5.46 -6.85 5.71
CA GLU A 42 -6.07 -6.93 7.05
C GLU A 42 -5.62 -5.76 7.93
N LEU A 43 -4.32 -5.45 7.96
CA LEU A 43 -3.80 -4.34 8.76
C LEU A 43 -4.35 -2.99 8.27
N LEU A 44 -4.38 -2.79 6.95
CA LEU A 44 -4.96 -1.59 6.34
C LEU A 44 -6.45 -1.46 6.66
N ARG A 45 -7.24 -2.54 6.54
CA ARG A 45 -8.68 -2.52 6.87
C ARG A 45 -8.92 -2.15 8.33
N ARG A 46 -8.11 -2.66 9.26
CA ARG A 46 -8.19 -2.33 10.70
C ARG A 46 -7.83 -0.88 10.99
N ARG A 47 -6.98 -0.27 10.16
CA ARG A 47 -6.58 1.13 10.29
C ARG A 47 -7.68 2.08 9.82
N MET A 48 -8.44 1.69 8.79
CA MET A 48 -9.52 2.49 8.24
C MET A 48 -10.71 2.58 9.20
N SER A 49 -11.35 3.74 9.28
CA SER A 49 -12.48 4.00 10.18
C SER A 49 -13.82 4.23 9.46
N GLY A 50 -13.86 4.05 8.14
CA GLY A 50 -15.06 4.23 7.34
C GLY A 50 -16.08 3.11 7.51
N VAL A 51 -17.33 3.44 7.22
CA VAL A 51 -18.46 2.52 7.27
C VAL A 51 -19.27 2.69 5.98
N PRO A 52 -19.05 1.85 4.95
CA PRO A 52 -18.05 0.78 4.84
C PRO A 52 -16.63 1.26 4.45
N ASN A 53 -15.65 0.36 4.54
CA ASN A 53 -14.29 0.53 4.03
C ASN A 53 -14.13 -0.19 2.69
N PHE A 54 -13.58 0.48 1.68
CA PHE A 54 -13.23 -0.09 0.39
C PHE A 54 -11.72 0.01 0.14
N ILE A 55 -11.11 -1.11 -0.26
CA ILE A 55 -9.72 -1.17 -0.69
C ILE A 55 -9.75 -1.61 -2.16
N PHE A 56 -9.41 -0.69 -3.07
CA PHE A 56 -9.25 -1.01 -4.48
C PHE A 56 -7.80 -1.40 -4.75
N SER A 57 -7.56 -2.67 -5.05
CA SER A 57 -6.25 -3.21 -5.48
C SER A 57 -6.02 -2.97 -6.97
N LEU A 58 -4.76 -3.07 -7.41
CA LEU A 58 -4.33 -2.84 -8.81
C LEU A 58 -4.88 -1.52 -9.37
N ALA A 59 -5.06 -0.53 -8.50
CA ALA A 59 -5.59 0.77 -8.86
C ALA A 59 -4.44 1.74 -9.06
N ASN A 60 -4.53 2.55 -10.12
CA ASN A 60 -3.49 3.45 -10.62
C ASN A 60 -2.28 2.74 -11.26
N ASP A 61 -1.78 1.63 -10.70
CA ASP A 61 -0.62 0.89 -11.24
C ASP A 61 -0.68 -0.63 -10.93
N GLU A 62 0.21 -1.40 -11.56
CA GLU A 62 0.36 -2.86 -11.44
C GLU A 62 1.73 -3.25 -10.82
N LEU A 63 2.03 -2.83 -9.58
CA LEU A 63 3.32 -3.09 -8.92
C LEU A 63 3.46 -4.52 -8.33
N GLY A 64 2.61 -5.45 -8.76
CA GLY A 64 2.58 -6.83 -8.25
C GLY A 64 2.25 -6.90 -6.75
N TYR A 65 2.82 -7.88 -6.03
CA TYR A 65 2.45 -8.10 -4.62
C TYR A 65 2.99 -7.03 -3.68
N VAL A 66 2.10 -6.49 -2.85
CA VAL A 66 2.43 -5.59 -1.74
C VAL A 66 2.49 -6.39 -0.45
N MET A 67 3.71 -6.73 -0.02
CA MET A 67 3.98 -7.55 1.16
C MET A 67 4.75 -6.78 2.24
N PHE A 68 4.57 -7.16 3.49
CA PHE A 68 5.47 -6.75 4.56
C PHE A 68 6.80 -7.50 4.47
N GLU A 69 7.86 -6.86 4.96
CA GLU A 69 9.22 -7.39 4.83
C GLU A 69 9.38 -8.75 5.53
N ASN A 70 8.72 -8.93 6.68
CA ASN A 70 8.74 -10.18 7.44
C ASN A 70 8.13 -11.35 6.67
N ASP A 71 7.11 -11.10 5.84
CA ASP A 71 6.49 -12.14 5.02
C ASP A 71 7.31 -12.36 3.75
N CYS A 72 7.73 -11.28 3.08
CA CYS A 72 8.52 -11.37 1.85
C CYS A 72 9.80 -12.21 1.98
N ARG A 73 10.40 -12.28 3.18
CA ARG A 73 11.61 -13.08 3.43
C ARG A 73 11.36 -14.56 3.72
N LYS A 74 10.10 -15.00 3.84
CA LYS A 74 9.76 -16.41 4.09
C LYS A 74 9.83 -17.20 2.78
N LYS A 75 10.49 -18.35 2.83
CA LYS A 75 10.56 -19.28 1.69
C LYS A 75 9.19 -19.73 1.18
N LEU A 76 8.19 -19.77 2.06
CA LEU A 76 6.81 -20.10 1.71
C LEU A 76 6.23 -19.16 0.64
N TYR A 77 6.72 -17.91 0.57
CA TYR A 77 6.20 -16.87 -0.32
C TYR A 77 7.21 -16.48 -1.40
N ASP A 78 8.03 -17.43 -1.86
CA ASP A 78 9.05 -17.19 -2.89
C ASP A 78 8.43 -16.74 -4.23
N TYR A 79 7.24 -17.25 -4.57
CA TYR A 79 6.52 -16.85 -5.79
C TYR A 79 6.04 -15.41 -5.69
N GLU A 80 5.32 -15.05 -4.62
CA GLU A 80 4.82 -13.71 -4.40
C GLU A 80 5.98 -12.71 -4.32
N ARG A 81 7.09 -13.09 -3.67
CA ARG A 81 8.32 -12.29 -3.66
C ARG A 81 8.86 -12.06 -5.07
N SER A 82 8.86 -13.06 -5.95
CA SER A 82 9.35 -12.91 -7.33
C SER A 82 8.53 -11.92 -8.17
N MET A 83 7.28 -11.68 -7.76
CA MET A 83 6.35 -10.75 -8.40
C MET A 83 6.24 -9.41 -7.65
N ALA A 84 6.94 -9.22 -6.53
CA ALA A 84 6.93 -7.97 -5.77
C ALA A 84 8.04 -7.04 -6.25
N VAL A 85 7.73 -5.75 -6.43
CA VAL A 85 8.75 -4.72 -6.77
C VAL A 85 9.82 -4.60 -5.68
N SER A 86 9.45 -4.76 -4.42
CA SER A 86 10.37 -4.71 -3.29
C SER A 86 9.76 -5.32 -2.03
N CYS A 87 10.55 -6.01 -1.20
CA CYS A 87 10.10 -6.44 0.13
C CYS A 87 9.81 -5.28 1.10
N LYS A 88 10.17 -4.03 0.74
CA LYS A 88 9.92 -2.84 1.57
C LYS A 88 8.64 -2.09 1.19
N ILE A 89 8.04 -2.43 0.06
CA ILE A 89 6.88 -1.69 -0.50
C ILE A 89 5.70 -1.68 0.48
N GLY A 90 5.42 -2.78 1.17
CA GLY A 90 4.32 -2.87 2.11
C GLY A 90 4.48 -1.94 3.31
N HIS A 91 5.69 -1.75 3.82
CA HIS A 91 5.90 -0.77 4.89
C HIS A 91 5.66 0.65 4.37
N GLN A 92 6.36 1.05 3.31
CA GLN A 92 6.26 2.39 2.73
C GLN A 92 4.81 2.77 2.37
N LEU A 93 4.09 1.86 1.71
CA LEU A 93 2.71 2.10 1.32
C LEU A 93 1.79 2.25 2.53
N TYR A 94 1.99 1.42 3.56
CA TYR A 94 1.21 1.50 4.79
C TYR A 94 1.43 2.83 5.53
N GLU A 95 2.68 3.34 5.56
CA GLU A 95 2.98 4.63 6.18
C GLU A 95 2.31 5.78 5.42
N GLU A 96 2.43 5.80 4.09
CA GLU A 96 1.86 6.86 3.26
C GLU A 96 0.32 6.85 3.27
N LEU A 97 -0.31 5.67 3.19
CA LEU A 97 -1.76 5.55 3.33
C LEU A 97 -2.22 6.00 4.73
N SER A 98 -1.48 5.64 5.79
CA SER A 98 -1.78 6.09 7.15
C SER A 98 -1.66 7.60 7.27
N ARG A 99 -0.66 8.20 6.65
CA ARG A 99 -0.46 9.65 6.59
C ARG A 99 -1.61 10.34 5.84
N LEU A 100 -2.04 9.80 4.69
CA LEU A 100 -3.16 10.33 3.91
C LEU A 100 -4.50 10.25 4.66
N MET A 101 -4.70 9.20 5.45
CA MET A 101 -5.87 9.07 6.33
C MET A 101 -5.80 9.97 7.58
N GLY A 102 -4.72 10.73 7.77
CA GLY A 102 -4.52 11.60 8.93
C GLY A 102 -4.26 10.85 10.23
N GLN A 103 -3.81 9.59 10.16
CA GLN A 103 -3.55 8.75 11.33
C GLN A 103 -2.04 8.43 11.41
N PRO A 104 -1.23 9.20 12.18
CA PRO A 104 0.20 8.95 12.28
C PRO A 104 0.50 7.57 12.88
N LEU A 105 1.53 6.91 12.37
CA LEU A 105 2.03 5.66 12.96
C LEU A 105 2.51 5.95 14.39
N ALA A 106 2.16 5.06 15.33
CA ALA A 106 2.69 5.16 16.69
C ALA A 106 4.22 5.12 16.61
N GLN A 107 4.87 6.25 16.90
CA GLN A 107 6.33 6.28 17.03
C GLN A 107 6.68 5.29 18.15
N LYS A 108 7.50 4.29 17.84
CA LYS A 108 8.14 3.47 18.87
C LYS A 108 8.82 4.45 19.82
N GLU A 109 8.33 4.51 21.06
CA GLU A 109 9.00 5.19 22.15
C GLU A 109 10.45 4.70 22.17
N LYS A 110 11.38 5.57 21.78
CA LYS A 110 12.80 5.37 22.05
C LYS A 110 12.93 5.43 23.57
N LYS A 111 13.00 4.26 24.19
CA LYS A 111 13.51 4.13 25.56
C LYS A 111 15.02 3.97 25.52
#